data_AF-A0A2U3L947-F1
#
_entry.id   AF-A0A2U3L947-F1
#
_cell.length_a   1.000
_cell.length_b   1.000
_cell.length_c   1.000
_cell.angle_alpha   90.00
_cell.angle_beta   90.00
_cell.angle_gamma   90.00
#
_symmetry.space_group_name_H-M   'P 1'
#
loop_
_entity.id
_entity.type
_entity.pdbx_description
1 polymer ?
#
loop_
_entity_poly.entity_id
_entity_poly.type
_entity_poly.pdbx_seq_one_letter_code
_entity_poly.pdbx_strand_id
1 'polypeptide(L)'
;MAWQTPVTNWTAQNYFNYFDWNRIENNIVALQAMLLKQGFDFNLTTITWRTDGSFLDFYDSLNNIEGNILSLYSAYGIAPSGWVIPVTSWTYDMPFSYVDTNRMEGNLLALYNLIGGSIAELVFCGQSLAICGLGWYN
;
A
#
# COMPACT_ATOMS: atom_id res chain seq x y z
N MET A 1 -6.73 -9.13 8.49
CA MET A 1 -6.30 -8.17 9.52
C MET A 1 -7.03 -6.85 9.30
N ALA A 2 -7.15 -6.03 10.34
CA ALA A 2 -7.90 -4.77 10.27
C ALA A 2 -7.01 -3.63 9.76
N TRP A 3 -7.56 -2.77 8.90
CA TRP A 3 -6.88 -1.55 8.44
C TRP A 3 -6.53 -0.64 9.61
N GLN A 4 -5.33 -0.05 9.57
CA GLN A 4 -4.86 0.96 10.50
C GLN A 4 -4.56 2.25 9.74
N THR A 5 -5.05 3.40 10.22
CA THR A 5 -4.83 4.68 9.53
C THR A 5 -3.32 4.95 9.39
N PRO A 6 -2.80 5.10 8.15
CA PRO A 6 -1.39 5.36 7.92
C PRO A 6 -0.99 6.76 8.39
N VAL A 7 0.28 6.92 8.78
CA VAL A 7 0.87 8.23 9.08
C VAL A 7 1.49 8.78 7.79
N THR A 8 1.03 9.93 7.32
CA THR A 8 1.41 10.48 6.00
C THR A 8 2.12 11.84 6.07
N ASN A 9 2.39 12.30 7.28
CA ASN A 9 3.04 13.57 7.58
C ASN A 9 4.31 13.38 8.41
N TRP A 10 5.06 12.31 8.12
CA TRP A 10 6.37 12.08 8.72
C TRP A 10 7.31 13.24 8.46
N THR A 11 8.09 13.56 9.48
CA THR A 11 9.12 14.58 9.53
C THR A 11 10.41 13.99 10.07
N ALA A 12 11.53 14.69 9.90
CA ALA A 12 12.83 14.25 10.41
C ALA A 12 12.88 14.11 11.95
N GLN A 13 11.94 14.73 12.67
CA GLN A 13 11.83 14.67 14.13
C GLN A 13 11.05 13.45 14.63
N ASN A 14 10.32 12.77 13.75
CA ASN A 14 9.54 11.61 14.14
C ASN A 14 10.43 10.40 14.35
N TYR A 15 10.18 9.67 15.44
CA TYR A 15 10.87 8.42 15.71
C TYR A 15 10.12 7.27 15.02
N PHE A 16 10.72 6.76 13.94
CA PHE A 16 10.21 5.62 13.19
C PHE A 16 10.73 4.32 13.80
N ASN A 17 9.88 3.32 14.04
CA ASN A 17 10.30 2.05 14.63
C ASN A 17 9.58 0.82 14.05
N TYR A 18 9.80 -0.36 14.63
CA TYR A 18 9.23 -1.63 14.15
C TYR A 18 7.69 -1.68 14.19
N PHE A 19 7.03 -0.94 15.09
CA PHE A 19 5.57 -0.86 15.09
C PHE A 19 5.05 -0.15 13.84
N ASP A 20 5.78 0.84 13.33
CA ASP A 20 5.43 1.53 12.09
C ASP A 20 5.59 0.62 10.89
N TRP A 21 6.66 -0.18 10.85
CA TRP A 21 6.82 -1.23 9.84
C TRP A 21 5.69 -2.24 9.86
N ASN A 22 5.32 -2.73 11.05
CA ASN A 22 4.22 -3.67 11.19
C ASN A 22 2.89 -3.04 10.78
N ARG A 23 2.68 -1.74 11.00
CA ARG A 23 1.49 -1.03 10.50
C ARG A 23 1.45 -1.01 8.98
N ILE A 24 2.56 -0.70 8.32
CA ILE A 24 2.66 -0.70 6.84
C ILE A 24 2.35 -2.10 6.29
N GLU A 25 3.02 -3.12 6.81
CA GLU A 25 2.80 -4.52 6.41
C GLU A 25 1.37 -5.00 6.69
N ASN A 26 0.80 -4.62 7.84
CA ASN A 26 -0.60 -4.88 8.18
C ASN A 26 -1.55 -4.31 7.15
N ASN A 27 -1.31 -3.06 6.75
CA ASN A 27 -2.14 -2.34 5.80
C ASN A 27 -2.05 -2.93 4.39
N ILE A 28 -0.87 -3.40 3.98
CA ILE A 28 -0.69 -4.15 2.74
C ILE A 28 -1.59 -5.39 2.72
N VAL A 29 -1.57 -6.20 3.79
CA VAL A 29 -2.39 -7.41 3.87
C VAL A 29 -3.88 -7.09 3.98
N ALA A 30 -4.25 -6.00 4.67
CA ALA A 30 -5.64 -5.54 4.72
C ALA A 30 -6.16 -5.17 3.32
N LEU A 31 -5.36 -4.47 2.52
CA LEU A 31 -5.69 -4.14 1.12
C LEU A 31 -5.76 -5.38 0.24
N GLN A 32 -4.83 -6.32 0.38
CA GLN A 32 -4.92 -7.60 -0.33
C GLN A 32 -6.24 -8.30 -0.02
N ALA A 33 -6.63 -8.38 1.26
CA ALA A 33 -7.90 -9.00 1.64
C ALA A 33 -9.12 -8.27 1.06
N MET A 34 -9.06 -6.95 0.86
CA MET A 34 -10.11 -6.19 0.17
C MET A 34 -10.18 -6.53 -1.32
N LEU A 35 -9.03 -6.60 -2.00
CA LEU A 35 -8.95 -6.93 -3.42
C LEU A 35 -9.35 -8.39 -3.70
N LEU A 36 -8.92 -9.34 -2.88
CA LEU A 36 -9.34 -10.75 -2.98
C LEU A 36 -10.87 -10.88 -2.87
N LYS A 37 -11.52 -10.10 -1.99
CA LYS A 37 -12.99 -10.08 -1.87
C LYS A 37 -13.68 -9.50 -3.11
N GLN A 38 -13.01 -8.66 -3.88
CA GLN A 38 -13.50 -8.15 -5.16
C GLN A 38 -13.24 -9.11 -6.32
N GLY A 39 -12.52 -10.21 -6.09
CA GLY A 39 -12.24 -11.24 -7.11
C GLY A 39 -10.89 -11.07 -7.83
N PHE A 40 -10.04 -10.14 -7.40
CA PHE A 40 -8.65 -10.07 -7.87
C PHE A 40 -7.86 -11.23 -7.24
N ASP A 41 -6.95 -11.84 -7.98
CA ASP A 41 -6.09 -12.92 -7.48
C ASP A 41 -4.61 -12.58 -7.72
N PHE A 42 -3.85 -12.49 -6.63
CA PHE A 42 -2.42 -12.23 -6.63
C PHE A 42 -1.81 -12.54 -5.27
N ASN A 43 -0.50 -12.79 -5.28
CA ASN A 43 0.26 -13.10 -4.08
C ASN A 43 1.14 -11.93 -3.67
N LEU A 44 1.29 -11.75 -2.37
CA LEU A 44 2.30 -10.88 -1.79
C LEU A 44 3.58 -11.68 -1.52
N THR A 45 4.72 -11.03 -1.67
CA THR A 45 6.00 -11.51 -1.18
C THR A 45 6.06 -11.37 0.35
N THR A 46 6.95 -12.13 0.99
CA THR A 46 7.24 -12.19 2.43
C THR A 46 6.80 -10.98 3.26
N ILE A 47 5.98 -11.24 4.28
CA ILE A 47 5.63 -10.28 5.34
C ILE A 47 6.31 -10.72 6.64
N THR A 48 7.12 -9.84 7.23
CA THR A 48 8.06 -10.25 8.28
C THR A 48 7.47 -10.11 9.69
N TRP A 49 6.53 -9.19 9.94
CA TRP A 49 5.91 -8.99 11.26
C TRP A 49 6.92 -8.93 12.41
N ARG A 50 7.69 -7.85 12.45
CA ARG A 50 8.85 -7.70 13.33
C ARG A 50 8.44 -7.70 14.80
N THR A 51 9.10 -8.52 15.62
CA THR A 51 8.80 -8.66 17.06
C THR A 51 10.01 -8.42 17.96
N ASP A 52 11.20 -8.35 17.39
CA ASP A 52 12.50 -8.33 18.07
C ASP A 52 13.03 -6.91 18.37
N GLY A 53 12.28 -5.87 18.00
CA GLY A 53 12.72 -4.49 18.15
C GLY A 53 13.83 -4.08 17.17
N SER A 54 14.13 -4.92 16.16
CA SER A 54 15.10 -4.60 15.13
C SER A 54 14.64 -3.38 14.32
N PHE A 55 15.57 -2.44 14.11
CA PHE A 55 15.48 -1.49 13.02
C PHE A 55 15.77 -2.27 11.73
N LEU A 56 14.77 -2.38 10.85
CA LEU A 56 14.85 -2.79 9.44
C LEU A 56 16.04 -3.70 9.07
N ASP A 57 15.79 -5.02 8.99
CA ASP A 57 16.76 -6.02 8.51
C ASP A 57 17.05 -5.90 6.98
N PHE A 58 17.68 -4.82 6.54
CA PHE A 58 18.25 -4.64 5.18
C PHE A 58 17.28 -4.22 4.04
N TYR A 59 17.90 -3.79 2.93
CA TYR A 59 17.27 -3.29 1.71
C TYR A 59 16.34 -4.29 1.02
N ASP A 60 16.55 -5.60 1.21
CA ASP A 60 15.67 -6.64 0.67
C ASP A 60 14.27 -6.56 1.28
N SER A 61 14.18 -6.21 2.56
CA SER A 61 12.89 -6.04 3.22
C SER A 61 12.14 -4.82 2.68
N LEU A 62 12.85 -3.72 2.40
CA LEU A 62 12.28 -2.54 1.72
C LEU A 62 11.77 -2.89 0.32
N ASN A 63 12.56 -3.63 -0.46
CA ASN A 63 12.17 -4.10 -1.78
C ASN A 63 10.93 -5.00 -1.73
N ASN A 64 10.80 -5.86 -0.73
CA ASN A 64 9.61 -6.69 -0.55
C ASN A 64 8.37 -5.86 -0.21
N ILE A 65 8.48 -4.89 0.71
CA ILE A 65 7.37 -4.01 1.09
C ILE A 65 6.89 -3.18 -0.11
N GLU A 66 7.81 -2.53 -0.80
CA GLU A 66 7.51 -1.69 -1.96
C GLU A 66 7.03 -2.51 -3.15
N GLY A 67 7.62 -3.68 -3.37
CA GLY A 67 7.17 -4.65 -4.36
C GLY A 67 5.74 -5.12 -4.09
N ASN A 68 5.38 -5.34 -2.83
CA ASN A 68 4.03 -5.66 -2.42
C ASN A 68 3.06 -4.51 -2.70
N ILE A 69 3.44 -3.26 -2.39
CA ILE A 69 2.64 -2.06 -2.73
C ILE A 69 2.43 -1.97 -4.25
N LEU A 70 3.47 -2.24 -5.03
CA LEU A 70 3.39 -2.27 -6.49
C LEU A 70 2.48 -3.40 -6.99
N SER A 71 2.51 -4.58 -6.37
CA SER A 71 1.61 -5.69 -6.69
C SER A 71 0.15 -5.36 -6.39
N LEU A 72 -0.15 -4.67 -5.28
CA LEU A 72 -1.50 -4.18 -4.97
C LEU A 72 -2.02 -3.27 -6.09
N TYR A 73 -1.20 -2.30 -6.48
CA TYR A 73 -1.53 -1.41 -7.61
C TYR A 73 -1.70 -2.20 -8.91
N SER A 74 -0.80 -3.13 -9.21
CA SER A 74 -0.82 -3.89 -10.46
C SER A 74 -2.04 -4.81 -10.55
N ALA A 75 -2.49 -5.35 -9.42
CA ALA A 75 -3.71 -6.14 -9.34
C ALA A 75 -4.95 -5.29 -9.63
N TYR A 76 -5.03 -4.06 -9.08
CA TYR A 76 -6.16 -3.18 -9.29
C TYR A 76 -6.15 -2.49 -10.67
N GLY A 77 -4.96 -2.14 -11.18
CA GLY A 77 -4.75 -1.58 -12.52
C GLY A 77 -5.02 -0.08 -12.67
N ILE A 78 -5.41 0.63 -11.61
CA ILE A 78 -5.70 2.07 -11.63
C ILE A 78 -4.85 2.80 -10.61
N ALA A 79 -4.15 3.84 -11.06
CA ALA A 79 -3.33 4.68 -10.18
C ALA A 79 -4.23 5.65 -9.40
N PRO A 80 -4.22 5.63 -8.06
CA PRO A 80 -4.98 6.59 -7.28
C PRO A 80 -4.38 8.00 -7.40
N SER A 81 -5.18 9.02 -7.06
CA SER A 81 -4.68 10.40 -6.98
C SER A 81 -3.55 10.50 -5.96
N GLY A 82 -2.44 11.12 -6.36
CA GLY A 82 -1.25 11.23 -5.52
C GLY A 82 -0.37 9.97 -5.48
N TRP A 83 -0.63 8.99 -6.34
CA TRP A 83 0.24 7.82 -6.50
C TRP A 83 1.65 8.23 -6.91
N VAL A 84 2.63 7.77 -6.14
CA VAL A 84 4.05 7.90 -6.45
C VAL A 84 4.62 6.51 -6.62
N ILE A 85 5.36 6.28 -7.71
CA ILE A 85 5.86 4.94 -8.05
C ILE A 85 6.72 4.38 -6.88
N PRO A 86 6.40 3.16 -6.37
CA PRO A 86 7.21 2.44 -5.39
C PRO A 86 8.67 2.26 -5.80
N VAL A 87 9.60 2.37 -4.85
CA VAL A 87 11.03 2.12 -5.10
C VAL A 87 11.31 0.65 -4.78
N THR A 88 11.55 -0.18 -5.80
CA THR A 88 11.79 -1.64 -5.64
C THR A 88 13.24 -2.04 -5.93
N SER A 89 14.15 -1.08 -5.95
CA SER A 89 15.56 -1.28 -6.28
C SER A 89 16.49 -0.76 -5.18
N TRP A 90 16.07 -0.81 -3.92
CA TRP A 90 16.88 -0.43 -2.77
C TRP A 90 18.18 -1.22 -2.75
N THR A 91 19.29 -0.51 -2.52
CA THR A 91 20.64 -1.06 -2.35
C THR A 91 21.24 -0.57 -1.03
N TYR A 92 22.37 -1.15 -0.62
CA TYR A 92 23.00 -0.88 0.68
C TYR A 92 23.40 0.60 0.88
N ASP A 93 23.69 1.34 -0.19
CA ASP A 93 24.14 2.74 -0.14
C ASP A 93 22.98 3.75 -0.21
N MET A 94 21.73 3.30 -0.34
CA MET A 94 20.59 4.21 -0.41
C MET A 94 20.10 4.59 0.99
N PRO A 95 20.10 5.88 1.34
CA PRO A 95 19.55 6.32 2.61
C PRO A 95 18.03 6.21 2.60
N PHE A 96 17.46 5.57 3.61
CA PHE A 96 16.03 5.60 3.88
C PHE A 96 15.67 6.84 4.69
N SER A 97 14.58 7.52 4.32
CA SER A 97 14.15 8.76 4.96
C SER A 97 12.65 8.81 5.22
N TYR A 98 12.22 9.80 6.01
CA TYR A 98 10.80 10.05 6.26
C TYR A 98 10.00 10.34 4.98
N VAL A 99 10.66 10.79 3.90
CA VAL A 99 10.03 10.99 2.59
C VAL A 99 9.58 9.66 1.99
N ASP A 100 10.38 8.62 2.15
CA ASP A 100 10.07 7.28 1.69
C ASP A 100 8.92 6.66 2.48
N THR A 101 8.91 6.88 3.80
CA THR A 101 7.78 6.47 4.63
C THR A 101 6.48 7.16 4.21
N ASN A 102 6.51 8.48 4.01
CA ASN A 102 5.35 9.24 3.52
C ASN A 102 4.86 8.73 2.16
N ARG A 103 5.79 8.34 1.28
CA ARG A 103 5.46 7.75 0.00
C ARG A 103 4.75 6.40 0.15
N MET A 104 5.31 5.47 0.95
CA MET A 104 4.72 4.16 1.20
C MET A 104 3.33 4.28 1.84
N GLU A 105 3.23 4.98 2.97
CA GLU A 105 1.98 5.12 3.72
C GLU A 105 0.95 5.97 2.97
N GLY A 106 1.40 6.97 2.22
CA GLY A 106 0.55 7.79 1.34
C GLY A 106 -0.06 6.96 0.20
N ASN A 107 0.75 6.14 -0.47
CA ASN A 107 0.28 5.23 -1.50
C ASN A 107 -0.75 4.23 -0.97
N LEU A 108 -0.49 3.64 0.20
CA LEU A 108 -1.42 2.72 0.86
C LEU A 108 -2.75 3.41 1.17
N LEU A 109 -2.71 4.63 1.73
CA LEU A 109 -3.92 5.41 2.00
C LEU A 109 -4.69 5.74 0.72
N ALA A 110 -3.99 6.12 -0.34
CA ALA A 110 -4.59 6.45 -1.63
C ALA A 110 -5.28 5.22 -2.26
N LEU A 111 -4.63 4.06 -2.23
CA LEU A 111 -5.22 2.78 -2.66
C LEU A 111 -6.43 2.39 -1.81
N TYR A 112 -6.34 2.54 -0.48
CA TYR A 112 -7.46 2.25 0.42
C TYR A 112 -8.70 3.09 0.10
N ASN A 113 -8.52 4.39 -0.11
CA ASN A 113 -9.64 5.28 -0.44
C ASN A 113 -10.26 4.94 -1.80
N LEU A 114 -9.44 4.61 -2.80
CA LEU A 114 -9.91 4.21 -4.14
C LEU A 114 -10.70 2.90 -4.09
N ILE A 115 -10.12 1.86 -3.48
CA ILE A 115 -10.76 0.55 -3.36
C ILE A 115 -12.02 0.65 -2.49
N GLY A 116 -11.93 1.33 -1.34
CA GLY A 116 -13.05 1.57 -0.44
C GLY A 116 -14.21 2.31 -1.11
N GLY A 117 -13.90 3.36 -1.90
CA GLY A 117 -14.88 4.06 -2.74
C GLY A 117 -15.55 3.12 -3.73
N SER A 118 -14.77 2.29 -4.44
CA SER A 118 -15.31 1.31 -5.39
C SER A 118 -16.22 0.25 -4.76
N ILE A 119 -15.92 -0.18 -3.53
CA ILE A 119 -16.78 -1.12 -2.78
C ILE A 119 -18.08 -0.43 -2.37
N ALA A 120 -18.01 0.80 -1.86
CA ALA A 120 -19.20 1.55 -1.47
C ALA A 120 -20.12 1.78 -2.69
N GLU A 121 -19.56 2.20 -3.82
CA GLU A 121 -20.33 2.39 -5.05
C GLU A 121 -20.94 1.10 -5.59
N LEU A 122 -20.25 -0.05 -5.49
CA LEU A 122 -20.82 -1.34 -5.86
C LEU A 122 -22.10 -1.65 -5.06
N VAL A 123 -22.13 -1.28 -3.77
CA VAL A 123 -23.30 -1.49 -2.90
C VAL A 123 -24.46 -0.57 -3.29
N PHE A 124 -24.18 0.69 -3.64
CA PHE A 124 -25.23 1.66 -3.99
C PHE A 124 -25.73 1.51 -5.44
N CYS A 125 -24.82 1.29 -6.39
CA CYS A 125 -25.09 1.32 -7.83
C CYS A 125 -25.21 -0.08 -8.46
N GLY A 126 -24.82 -1.16 -7.74
CA GLY A 126 -24.82 -2.53 -8.27
C GLY A 126 -23.75 -2.81 -9.32
N GLN A 127 -22.83 -1.87 -9.57
CA GLN A 127 -21.71 -2.00 -10.51
C GLN A 127 -20.45 -1.36 -9.92
N SER A 128 -19.26 -1.93 -10.20
CA SER A 128 -17.99 -1.40 -9.71
C SER A 128 -17.47 -0.25 -10.59
N LEU A 129 -16.69 0.66 -9.97
CA LEU A 129 -16.07 1.83 -10.62
C LEU A 129 -15.24 1.53 -11.86
N ALA A 130 -14.70 0.31 -11.97
CA ALA A 130 -13.96 -0.13 -13.16
C ALA A 130 -14.83 -0.11 -14.42
N ILE A 131 -16.16 -0.17 -14.29
CA ILE A 131 -17.11 -0.20 -15.41
C ILE A 131 -17.76 1.17 -15.64
N CYS A 132 -18.00 1.99 -14.61
CA CYS A 132 -18.69 3.28 -14.79
C CYS A 132 -17.80 4.41 -15.35
N GLY A 133 -16.49 4.18 -15.52
CA GLY A 133 -15.53 5.13 -16.10
C GLY A 133 -15.14 4.91 -17.57
N LEU A 134 -15.60 3.84 -18.23
CA LEU A 134 -15.29 3.56 -19.65
C LEU A 134 -16.46 3.86 -20.61
N GLY A 135 -17.48 4.58 -20.15
CA GLY A 135 -18.74 4.80 -20.89
C GLY A 135 -18.98 6.22 -21.43
N TRP A 136 -18.02 7.15 -21.36
CA TRP A 136 -18.23 8.52 -21.84
C TRP A 136 -17.07 9.04 -22.69
N TYR A 137 -16.74 8.31 -23.76
CA TYR A 137 -16.18 8.89 -24.97
C TYR A 137 -17.01 8.43 -26.15
N ASN A 138 -18.07 9.19 -26.46
CA ASN A 138 -18.61 9.34 -27.81
C ASN A 138 -18.23 10.73 -28.29
#